data_AF-A0AA41QZA3-F1
#
_entry.id   AF-A0AA41QZA3-F1
#
_cell.length_a   1.000
_cell.length_b   1.000
_cell.length_c   1.000
_cell.angle_alpha   90.00
_cell.angle_beta   90.00
_cell.angle_gamma   90.00
#
_symmetry.space_group_name_H-M   'P 1'
#
loop_
_entity.id
_entity.type
_entity.pdbx_description
1 polymer ?
#
loop_
_entity_poly.entity_id
_entity_poly.type
_entity_poly.pdbx_seq_one_letter_code
_entity_poly.pdbx_strand_id
1 'polypeptide(L)'
;MTNFPTTAPATLDEPEAPIAPTAAPAAPRAKRDNEYAGAYANFIEQTKNHVLTVGMDNGLNRQMRVGAPGTGMWSWNVITWPHYLATVGDIADGFTFSRVTDMMDFFDREGHGDYYSDGAPSIDFRYWAEKLSGGRSQEVREYSDKIFIQHVKDHLEEDEDLGTEAQDEYEKVVTVSKRVCARHGVDYDEWLTELRKSNPAATYLEINEDDAEEIEFFGMPIPERSPAERSAEILEEAHRYADNEVEAHDWLRENQVTFGQDAYWDWSMKDYNVHFLFACWAIELTVRLWREYEASPEAEAHRNPGDGYVLVEGGLVQNNPALPVFDLDVLDTDAPDEETAHEVLDLYERINAHPTARIERANILVGAAKFVARHGSAADKAAVATLETARLAEKPAAPRPIE
;
A
#
# COMPACT_ATOMS: atom_id res chain seq x y z
N MET A 1 18.33 9.80 -86.97
CA MET A 1 17.22 10.05 -86.04
C MET A 1 17.74 9.74 -84.64
N THR A 2 18.10 10.81 -83.94
CA THR A 2 18.42 10.86 -82.52
C THR A 2 17.19 10.46 -81.69
N ASN A 3 17.37 9.69 -80.62
CA ASN A 3 16.69 9.94 -79.33
C ASN A 3 17.25 9.06 -78.19
N PHE A 4 17.88 9.78 -77.27
CA PHE A 4 17.94 9.66 -75.80
C PHE A 4 18.28 8.31 -75.12
N PRO A 5 19.44 8.25 -74.42
CA PRO A 5 19.66 7.32 -73.33
C PRO A 5 19.08 7.85 -72.01
N THR A 6 18.50 6.93 -71.25
CA THR A 6 17.96 7.07 -69.89
C THR A 6 19.04 7.53 -68.90
N THR A 7 18.81 8.69 -68.26
CA THR A 7 19.60 9.18 -67.13
C THR A 7 18.96 8.71 -65.82
N ALA A 8 19.66 7.87 -65.06
CA ALA A 8 19.45 7.71 -63.62
C ALA A 8 20.17 8.87 -62.89
N PRO A 9 19.58 9.50 -61.86
CA PRO A 9 20.28 10.52 -61.10
C PRO A 9 21.12 9.89 -59.97
N ALA A 10 22.27 10.50 -59.78
CA ALA A 10 23.31 10.17 -58.83
C ALA A 10 22.89 10.44 -57.38
N THR A 11 23.30 9.54 -56.49
CA THR A 11 23.46 9.72 -55.05
C THR A 11 24.47 10.84 -54.76
N LEU A 12 24.03 11.89 -54.08
CA LEU A 12 24.90 12.87 -53.44
C LEU A 12 25.05 12.48 -51.96
N ASP A 13 26.28 12.12 -51.58
CA ASP A 13 26.75 12.05 -50.20
C ASP A 13 26.75 13.47 -49.59
N GLU A 14 25.99 13.69 -48.53
CA GLU A 14 26.20 14.82 -47.61
C GLU A 14 26.94 14.32 -46.36
N PRO A 15 27.96 15.04 -45.86
CA PRO A 15 28.68 14.65 -44.65
C PRO A 15 27.87 14.94 -43.38
N GLU A 16 27.71 13.92 -42.53
CA GLU A 16 27.12 14.02 -41.19
C GLU A 16 27.80 15.10 -40.34
N ALA A 17 27.00 16.02 -39.81
CA ALA A 17 27.43 16.99 -38.81
C ALA A 17 27.73 16.30 -37.45
N PRO A 18 28.75 16.75 -36.71
CA PRO A 18 29.14 16.12 -35.44
C PRO A 18 28.03 16.28 -34.38
N ILE A 19 27.63 15.14 -33.81
CA ILE A 19 26.65 15.02 -32.74
C ILE A 19 27.18 15.77 -31.50
N ALA A 20 26.40 16.75 -31.02
CA ALA A 20 26.70 17.51 -29.82
C ALA A 20 26.74 16.61 -28.56
N PRO A 21 27.57 16.93 -27.55
CA PRO A 21 27.72 16.09 -26.37
C PRO A 21 26.43 15.99 -25.57
N THR A 22 26.09 14.76 -25.20
CA THR A 22 24.95 14.35 -24.39
C THR A 22 24.86 15.19 -23.11
N ALA A 23 23.68 15.78 -22.87
CA ALA A 23 23.40 16.57 -21.68
C ALA A 23 23.69 15.77 -20.40
N ALA A 24 24.30 16.44 -19.43
CA ALA A 24 24.55 15.88 -18.09
C ALA A 24 23.23 15.40 -17.45
N PRO A 25 23.25 14.32 -16.64
CA PRO A 25 22.06 13.83 -15.95
C PRO A 25 21.48 14.93 -15.06
N ALA A 26 20.18 15.17 -15.20
CA ALA A 26 19.43 16.10 -14.36
C ALA A 26 19.64 15.73 -12.88
N ALA A 27 19.81 16.75 -12.03
CA ALA A 27 19.93 16.56 -10.59
C ALA A 27 18.75 15.71 -10.05
N PRO A 28 19.00 14.82 -9.07
CA PRO A 28 17.94 13.98 -8.53
C PRO A 28 16.82 14.86 -7.97
N ARG A 29 15.62 14.70 -8.53
CA ARG A 29 14.41 15.39 -8.07
C ARG A 29 14.19 15.01 -6.61
N ALA A 30 13.92 15.99 -5.75
CA ALA A 30 13.59 15.73 -4.35
C ALA A 30 12.46 14.69 -4.29
N LYS A 31 12.68 13.62 -3.52
CA LYS A 31 11.70 12.55 -3.34
C LYS A 31 10.43 13.14 -2.73
N ARG A 32 9.27 12.64 -3.15
CA ARG A 32 7.97 13.11 -2.64
C ARG A 32 7.71 12.49 -1.27
N ASP A 33 6.94 13.19 -0.44
CA ASP A 33 6.41 12.63 0.78
C ASP A 33 5.26 11.67 0.46
N ASN A 34 5.20 10.55 1.19
CA ASN A 34 4.18 9.54 1.02
C ASN A 34 2.95 9.88 1.88
N GLU A 35 1.82 10.14 1.22
CA GLU A 35 0.52 10.42 1.85
C GLU A 35 0.09 9.30 2.81
N TYR A 36 0.56 8.07 2.59
CA TYR A 36 0.25 6.87 3.38
C TYR A 36 1.45 6.33 4.19
N ALA A 37 2.46 7.15 4.49
CA ALA A 37 3.70 6.73 5.16
C ALA A 37 3.46 5.90 6.43
N GLY A 38 2.50 6.27 7.27
CA GLY A 38 2.19 5.53 8.49
C GLY A 38 1.63 4.13 8.24
N ALA A 39 0.72 3.98 7.27
CA ALA A 39 0.19 2.68 6.88
C ALA A 39 1.26 1.81 6.21
N TYR A 40 2.13 2.41 5.37
CA TYR A 40 3.23 1.71 4.73
C TYR A 40 4.28 1.22 5.73
N ALA A 41 4.65 2.06 6.71
CA ALA A 41 5.57 1.65 7.77
C ALA A 41 5.04 0.47 8.58
N ASN A 42 3.74 0.44 8.87
CA ASN A 42 3.10 -0.71 9.51
C ASN A 42 3.14 -1.95 8.60
N PHE A 43 2.83 -1.80 7.31
CA PHE A 43 2.92 -2.92 6.36
C PHE A 43 4.33 -3.52 6.34
N ILE A 44 5.38 -2.70 6.25
CA ILE A 44 6.77 -3.16 6.23
C ILE A 44 7.13 -3.87 7.54
N GLU A 45 6.79 -3.30 8.69
CA GLU A 45 7.11 -3.91 10.00
C GLU A 45 6.45 -5.29 10.15
N GLN A 46 5.22 -5.44 9.67
CA GLN A 46 4.44 -6.68 9.81
C GLN A 46 4.84 -7.74 8.78
N THR A 47 5.43 -7.32 7.66
CA THR A 47 5.82 -8.21 6.54
C THR A 47 7.32 -8.48 6.45
N LYS A 48 8.12 -7.97 7.39
CA LYS A 48 9.59 -8.12 7.36
C LYS A 48 10.08 -9.57 7.31
N ASN A 49 9.37 -10.50 7.95
CA ASN A 49 9.72 -11.92 7.98
C ASN A 49 8.88 -12.74 6.98
N HIS A 50 8.22 -12.08 6.03
CA HIS A 50 7.32 -12.75 5.08
C HIS A 50 8.05 -13.31 3.89
N VAL A 51 7.49 -14.40 3.40
CA VAL A 51 8.19 -15.24 2.45
C VAL A 51 7.19 -15.79 1.42
N LEU A 52 7.56 -15.80 0.14
CA LEU A 52 6.67 -16.15 -0.98
C LEU A 52 6.63 -17.65 -1.27
N THR A 53 5.44 -18.23 -1.28
CA THR A 53 5.17 -19.63 -1.62
C THR A 53 4.43 -19.82 -2.89
N VAL A 54 5.02 -20.53 -3.83
CA VAL A 54 4.41 -20.94 -5.09
C VAL A 54 3.77 -22.31 -4.92
N GLY A 55 2.48 -22.35 -4.62
CA GLY A 55 1.72 -23.61 -4.56
C GLY A 55 1.47 -24.23 -5.93
N MET A 56 1.37 -23.41 -6.98
CA MET A 56 1.17 -23.84 -8.36
C MET A 56 1.81 -22.82 -9.32
N ASP A 57 2.50 -23.31 -10.35
CA ASP A 57 2.92 -22.54 -11.52
C ASP A 57 2.71 -23.38 -12.79
N ASN A 58 1.74 -22.97 -13.60
CA ASN A 58 1.48 -23.54 -14.92
C ASN A 58 1.33 -22.41 -15.94
N GLY A 59 2.39 -21.60 -16.06
CA GLY A 59 2.44 -20.45 -16.95
C GLY A 59 1.55 -19.32 -16.40
N LEU A 60 0.47 -18.98 -17.09
CA LEU A 60 -0.42 -17.89 -16.65
C LEU A 60 -1.23 -18.26 -15.39
N ASN A 61 -1.36 -19.55 -15.09
CA ASN A 61 -2.08 -20.04 -13.92
C ASN A 61 -1.11 -20.24 -12.76
N ARG A 62 -1.10 -19.31 -11.81
CA ARG A 62 -0.18 -19.34 -10.66
C ARG A 62 -0.96 -19.21 -9.36
N GLN A 63 -0.51 -19.89 -8.32
CA GLN A 63 -0.99 -19.70 -6.96
C GLN A 63 0.23 -19.43 -6.08
N MET A 64 0.27 -18.22 -5.55
CA MET A 64 1.36 -17.72 -4.71
C MET A 64 0.80 -17.34 -3.34
N ARG A 65 1.57 -17.55 -2.26
CA ARG A 65 1.24 -17.20 -0.87
C ARG A 65 2.39 -16.45 -0.25
N VAL A 66 2.21 -15.22 0.20
CA VAL A 66 3.23 -14.51 0.96
C VAL A 66 2.80 -14.47 2.42
N GLY A 67 3.68 -14.88 3.34
CA GLY A 67 3.37 -14.90 4.77
C GLY A 67 4.56 -15.32 5.62
N ALA A 68 4.56 -14.97 6.90
CA ALA A 68 5.57 -15.47 7.83
C ALA A 68 5.40 -16.99 8.06
N PRO A 69 6.51 -17.76 8.18
CA PRO A 69 6.43 -19.19 8.47
C PRO A 69 5.73 -19.49 9.81
N GLY A 70 4.91 -20.54 9.83
CA GLY A 70 4.24 -21.01 11.07
C GLY A 70 3.04 -20.17 11.52
N THR A 71 2.62 -19.15 10.76
CA THR A 71 1.42 -18.36 11.04
C THR A 71 0.65 -17.99 9.78
N GLY A 72 -0.67 -17.85 9.92
CA GLY A 72 -1.56 -17.28 8.90
C GLY A 72 -1.72 -15.76 9.01
N MET A 73 -1.28 -15.18 10.13
CA MET A 73 -1.44 -13.76 10.42
C MET A 73 -0.64 -12.91 9.44
N TRP A 74 -1.23 -11.82 8.95
CA TRP A 74 -0.67 -10.94 7.93
C TRP A 74 -0.34 -11.63 6.60
N SER A 75 -0.83 -12.86 6.36
CA SER A 75 -0.53 -13.57 5.11
C SER A 75 -1.58 -13.31 4.03
N TRP A 76 -1.17 -13.43 2.77
CA TRP A 76 -2.05 -13.31 1.61
C TRP A 76 -1.64 -14.28 0.51
N ASN A 77 -2.54 -14.49 -0.44
CA ASN A 77 -2.31 -15.24 -1.66
C ASN A 77 -2.55 -14.36 -2.87
N VAL A 78 -1.78 -14.59 -3.92
CA VAL A 78 -1.99 -14.05 -5.26
C VAL A 78 -2.24 -15.21 -6.20
N ILE A 79 -3.40 -15.19 -6.86
CA ILE A 79 -3.82 -16.21 -7.82
C ILE A 79 -3.95 -15.54 -9.17
N THR A 80 -3.27 -16.06 -10.19
CA THR A 80 -3.36 -15.53 -11.56
C THR A 80 -3.95 -16.56 -12.51
N TRP A 81 -4.67 -16.08 -13.52
CA TRP A 81 -5.09 -16.84 -14.71
C TRP A 81 -5.20 -15.85 -15.87
N PRO A 82 -5.38 -16.28 -17.14
CA PRO A 82 -5.37 -15.36 -18.27
C PRO A 82 -6.31 -14.17 -18.05
N HIS A 83 -5.77 -12.95 -18.12
CA HIS A 83 -6.44 -11.66 -17.92
C HIS A 83 -6.76 -11.24 -16.49
N TYR A 84 -6.48 -12.06 -15.48
CA TYR A 84 -6.94 -11.79 -14.11
C TYR A 84 -5.87 -12.11 -13.05
N LEU A 85 -5.94 -11.32 -11.97
CA LEU A 85 -5.23 -11.57 -10.72
C LEU A 85 -6.21 -11.40 -9.57
N ALA A 86 -6.29 -12.38 -8.68
CA ALA A 86 -7.06 -12.30 -7.45
C ALA A 86 -6.15 -12.36 -6.22
N THR A 87 -6.60 -11.71 -5.15
CA THR A 87 -5.94 -11.69 -3.85
C THR A 87 -6.88 -12.26 -2.78
N VAL A 88 -6.35 -13.11 -1.90
CA VAL A 88 -7.13 -13.81 -0.88
C VAL A 88 -6.27 -14.02 0.37
N GLY A 89 -6.76 -13.76 1.58
CA GLY A 89 -5.92 -13.95 2.77
C GLY A 89 -6.42 -13.29 4.04
N ASP A 90 -5.51 -13.12 5.00
CA ASP A 90 -5.75 -12.35 6.23
C ASP A 90 -5.69 -10.84 5.95
N ILE A 91 -4.73 -10.44 5.11
CA ILE A 91 -4.72 -9.12 4.48
C ILE A 91 -4.90 -9.26 2.98
N ALA A 92 -5.16 -8.13 2.30
CA ALA A 92 -5.37 -8.09 0.86
C ALA A 92 -6.49 -9.04 0.39
N ASP A 93 -7.52 -9.27 1.21
CA ASP A 93 -8.56 -10.23 0.88
C ASP A 93 -9.59 -9.67 -0.11
N GLY A 94 -9.95 -10.49 -1.09
CA GLY A 94 -11.14 -10.26 -1.90
C GLY A 94 -10.99 -9.24 -3.03
N PHE A 95 -9.78 -8.91 -3.50
CA PHE A 95 -9.61 -8.07 -4.69
C PHE A 95 -9.31 -8.88 -5.94
N THR A 96 -10.01 -8.59 -7.04
CA THR A 96 -9.76 -9.18 -8.36
C THR A 96 -9.50 -8.08 -9.38
N PHE A 97 -8.33 -8.10 -10.00
CA PHE A 97 -7.87 -7.15 -11.00
C PHE A 97 -7.91 -7.76 -12.40
N SER A 98 -8.11 -6.94 -13.44
CA SER A 98 -8.07 -7.38 -14.83
C SER A 98 -7.57 -6.29 -15.78
N ARG A 99 -6.61 -6.63 -16.67
CA ARG A 99 -6.12 -5.69 -17.68
C ARG A 99 -5.44 -6.33 -18.90
N VAL A 100 -4.37 -7.10 -18.69
CA VAL A 100 -3.56 -7.75 -19.74
C VAL A 100 -3.49 -9.26 -19.49
N THR A 101 -3.05 -10.04 -20.48
CA THR A 101 -3.03 -11.51 -20.40
C THR A 101 -2.27 -12.06 -19.19
N ASP A 102 -1.06 -11.55 -18.92
CA ASP A 102 -0.30 -11.86 -17.70
C ASP A 102 -0.34 -10.67 -16.74
N MET A 103 -1.11 -10.79 -15.67
CA MET A 103 -1.24 -9.71 -14.69
C MET A 103 0.01 -9.53 -13.83
N MET A 104 0.90 -10.53 -13.72
CA MET A 104 2.19 -10.34 -13.05
C MET A 104 3.04 -9.33 -13.81
N ASP A 105 3.07 -9.42 -15.15
CA ASP A 105 3.76 -8.44 -16.00
C ASP A 105 3.14 -7.04 -15.91
N PHE A 106 1.83 -6.93 -15.72
CA PHE A 106 1.17 -5.63 -15.53
C PHE A 106 1.58 -4.93 -14.23
N PHE A 107 1.73 -5.70 -13.15
CA PHE A 107 2.10 -5.19 -11.84
C PHE A 107 3.61 -5.15 -11.62
N ASP A 108 4.39 -5.66 -12.57
CA ASP A 108 5.84 -5.55 -12.55
C ASP A 108 6.28 -4.12 -12.76
N ARG A 109 7.22 -3.71 -11.92
CA ARG A 109 7.73 -2.35 -11.82
C ARG A 109 9.24 -2.27 -12.00
N GLU A 110 9.85 -3.28 -12.60
CA GLU A 110 11.30 -3.29 -12.86
C GLU A 110 11.78 -1.92 -13.40
N GLY A 111 12.75 -1.31 -12.70
CA GLY A 111 13.31 0.00 -13.05
C GLY A 111 12.62 1.23 -12.45
N HIS A 112 11.49 1.10 -11.75
CA HIS A 112 10.91 2.20 -10.97
C HIS A 112 11.52 2.24 -9.57
N GLY A 113 12.62 2.98 -9.39
CA GLY A 113 13.28 3.16 -8.10
C GLY A 113 12.41 3.89 -7.06
N ASP A 114 12.93 3.99 -5.84
CA ASP A 114 12.28 4.64 -4.69
C ASP A 114 11.78 6.05 -5.02
N TYR A 115 10.47 6.17 -5.24
CA TYR A 115 9.82 7.44 -5.58
C TYR A 115 9.56 8.29 -4.35
N TYR A 116 9.19 7.63 -3.26
CA TYR A 116 8.96 8.24 -1.97
C TYR A 116 10.22 8.22 -1.10
N SER A 117 10.32 9.19 -0.19
CA SER A 117 11.43 9.34 0.74
C SER A 117 11.56 8.16 1.72
N ASP A 118 10.46 7.49 2.02
CA ASP A 118 10.34 6.34 2.93
C ASP A 118 10.61 4.97 2.25
N GLY A 119 10.94 4.97 0.95
CA GLY A 119 11.15 3.74 0.19
C GLY A 119 9.86 3.03 -0.22
N ALA A 120 8.70 3.69 -0.13
CA ALA A 120 7.46 3.15 -0.67
C ALA A 120 7.50 3.01 -2.19
N PRO A 121 6.91 1.94 -2.75
CA PRO A 121 6.82 1.78 -4.19
C PRO A 121 5.92 2.87 -4.78
N SER A 122 6.24 3.29 -6.00
CA SER A 122 5.55 4.37 -6.71
C SER A 122 4.18 3.96 -7.27
N ILE A 123 3.29 3.39 -6.45
CA ILE A 123 2.00 2.86 -6.90
C ILE A 123 1.02 4.00 -7.20
N ASP A 124 0.40 3.95 -8.39
CA ASP A 124 -0.76 4.79 -8.70
C ASP A 124 -2.03 4.04 -8.27
N PHE A 125 -2.43 4.24 -7.01
CA PHE A 125 -3.58 3.58 -6.40
C PHE A 125 -4.88 3.86 -7.17
N ARG A 126 -5.01 5.05 -7.75
CA ARG A 126 -6.15 5.42 -8.60
C ARG A 126 -6.20 4.58 -9.86
N TYR A 127 -5.09 4.50 -10.57
CA TYR A 127 -5.02 3.71 -11.78
C TYR A 127 -5.24 2.21 -11.50
N TRP A 128 -4.72 1.70 -10.39
CA TRP A 128 -4.93 0.30 -10.00
C TRP A 128 -6.38 0.03 -9.58
N ALA A 129 -7.03 0.96 -8.86
CA ALA A 129 -8.42 0.85 -8.48
C ALA A 129 -9.35 0.76 -9.71
N GLU A 130 -9.05 1.47 -10.80
CA GLU A 130 -9.77 1.33 -12.07
C GLU A 130 -9.70 -0.08 -12.67
N LYS A 131 -8.70 -0.89 -12.29
CA LYS A 131 -8.52 -2.25 -12.80
C LYS A 131 -9.22 -3.30 -11.96
N LEU A 132 -9.87 -2.91 -10.86
CA LEU A 132 -10.74 -3.81 -10.10
C LEU A 132 -11.94 -4.25 -10.95
N SER A 133 -12.18 -5.56 -10.94
CA SER A 133 -13.32 -6.17 -11.61
C SER A 133 -14.62 -5.89 -10.87
N GLY A 134 -15.73 -5.87 -11.60
CA GLY A 134 -17.07 -5.76 -11.01
C GLY A 134 -17.45 -4.37 -10.48
N GLY A 135 -16.73 -3.30 -10.86
CA GLY A 135 -17.08 -1.93 -10.48
C GLY A 135 -16.72 -1.54 -9.05
N ARG A 136 -15.89 -2.35 -8.37
CA ARG A 136 -15.50 -2.16 -6.96
C ARG A 136 -14.51 -1.01 -6.71
N SER A 137 -14.20 -0.21 -7.73
CA SER A 137 -13.26 0.92 -7.62
C SER A 137 -13.72 2.01 -6.66
N GLN A 138 -15.03 2.10 -6.38
CA GLN A 138 -15.57 3.02 -5.37
C GLN A 138 -15.63 2.40 -3.97
N GLU A 139 -15.73 1.07 -3.86
CA GLU A 139 -15.81 0.35 -2.57
C GLU A 139 -14.48 0.37 -1.80
N VAL A 140 -13.38 0.65 -2.50
CA VAL A 140 -12.04 0.75 -1.91
C VAL A 140 -11.74 2.11 -1.32
N ARG A 141 -12.68 3.05 -1.40
CA ARG A 141 -12.57 4.38 -0.82
C ARG A 141 -13.58 4.53 0.32
N GLU A 142 -13.10 5.03 1.45
CA GLU A 142 -13.90 5.29 2.64
C GLU A 142 -13.76 6.76 3.04
N TYR A 143 -14.69 7.23 3.87
CA TYR A 143 -14.64 8.59 4.38
C TYR A 143 -13.30 8.88 5.09
N SER A 144 -12.73 10.04 4.81
CA SER A 144 -11.52 10.53 5.44
C SER A 144 -11.75 11.92 6.01
N ASP A 145 -11.65 12.01 7.33
CA ASP A 145 -11.61 13.25 8.10
C ASP A 145 -10.52 14.19 7.57
N LYS A 146 -9.34 13.64 7.24
CA LYS A 146 -8.22 14.41 6.67
C LYS A 146 -8.56 15.04 5.33
N ILE A 147 -9.19 14.30 4.42
CA ILE A 147 -9.58 14.85 3.11
C ILE A 147 -10.66 15.92 3.28
N PHE A 148 -11.63 15.70 4.17
CA PHE A 148 -12.63 16.72 4.49
C PHE A 148 -11.99 18.00 5.02
N ILE A 149 -11.12 17.90 6.03
CA ILE A 149 -10.41 19.06 6.61
C ILE A 149 -9.50 19.74 5.58
N GLN A 150 -8.85 18.97 4.72
CA GLN A 150 -8.01 19.53 3.65
C GLN A 150 -8.86 20.34 2.68
N HIS A 151 -10.03 19.85 2.26
CA HIS A 151 -10.93 20.62 1.41
C HIS A 151 -11.43 21.91 2.08
N VAL A 152 -11.77 21.86 3.37
CA VAL A 152 -12.15 23.06 4.13
C VAL A 152 -11.01 24.07 4.14
N LYS A 153 -9.79 23.60 4.41
CA LYS A 153 -8.60 24.44 4.44
C LYS A 153 -8.30 25.07 3.08
N ASP A 154 -8.27 24.27 2.02
CA ASP A 154 -7.99 24.73 0.66
C ASP A 154 -9.02 25.80 0.24
N HIS A 155 -10.31 25.56 0.52
CA HIS A 155 -11.36 26.53 0.24
C HIS A 155 -11.19 27.83 1.01
N LEU A 156 -10.86 27.76 2.31
CA LEU A 156 -10.64 28.94 3.14
C LEU A 156 -9.40 29.73 2.69
N GLU A 157 -8.35 29.06 2.21
CA GLU A 157 -7.12 29.72 1.72
C GLU A 157 -7.36 30.52 0.44
N GLU A 158 -8.28 30.06 -0.41
CA GLU A 158 -8.68 30.67 -1.69
C GLU A 158 -9.85 31.67 -1.58
N ASP A 159 -10.47 31.78 -0.40
CA ASP A 159 -11.64 32.64 -0.17
C ASP A 159 -11.28 34.14 -0.22
N GLU A 160 -12.14 34.95 -0.87
CA GLU A 160 -11.89 36.38 -1.08
C GLU A 160 -11.91 37.20 0.23
N ASP A 161 -12.64 36.76 1.27
CA ASP A 161 -12.80 37.49 2.53
C ASP A 161 -11.99 36.88 3.69
N LEU A 162 -11.58 35.61 3.54
CA LEU A 162 -10.98 34.78 4.59
C LEU A 162 -9.59 34.24 4.22
N GLY A 163 -9.24 34.28 2.95
CA GLY A 163 -8.05 33.68 2.39
C GLY A 163 -6.77 34.45 2.62
N THR A 164 -5.70 33.94 2.00
CA THR A 164 -4.34 34.49 2.16
C THR A 164 -4.23 35.93 1.66
N GLU A 165 -4.86 36.24 0.52
CA GLU A 165 -4.88 37.59 -0.03
C GLU A 165 -5.65 38.57 0.88
N ALA A 166 -6.79 38.15 1.42
CA ALA A 166 -7.58 38.95 2.35
C ALA A 166 -6.78 39.28 3.64
N GLN A 167 -6.01 38.30 4.14
CA GLN A 167 -5.14 38.50 5.29
C GLN A 167 -4.01 39.50 4.99
N ASP A 168 -3.37 39.38 3.83
CA ASP A 168 -2.32 40.33 3.41
C ASP A 168 -2.85 41.76 3.30
N GLU A 169 -4.06 41.94 2.76
CA GLU A 169 -4.74 43.23 2.71
C GLU A 169 -5.07 43.77 4.11
N TYR A 170 -5.63 42.93 4.98
CA TYR A 170 -5.90 43.29 6.38
C TYR A 170 -4.63 43.80 7.08
N GLU A 171 -3.50 43.12 6.90
CA GLU A 171 -2.22 43.51 7.48
C GLU A 171 -1.70 44.85 6.93
N LYS A 172 -1.87 45.10 5.63
CA LYS A 172 -1.55 46.40 5.01
C LYS A 172 -2.39 47.52 5.61
N VAL A 173 -3.70 47.33 5.71
CA VAL A 173 -4.62 48.32 6.30
C VAL A 173 -4.21 48.63 7.74
N VAL A 174 -4.00 47.61 8.57
CA VAL A 174 -3.57 47.77 9.97
C VAL A 174 -2.23 48.50 10.07
N THR A 175 -1.26 48.13 9.22
CA THR A 175 0.08 48.72 9.22
C THR A 175 0.05 50.19 8.82
N VAL A 176 -0.67 50.51 7.75
CA VAL A 176 -0.87 51.88 7.27
C VAL A 176 -1.59 52.71 8.33
N SER A 177 -2.67 52.20 8.92
CA SER A 177 -3.39 52.91 9.99
C SER A 177 -2.52 53.19 11.21
N LYS A 178 -1.70 52.22 11.65
CA LYS A 178 -0.74 52.44 12.75
C LYS A 178 0.30 53.50 12.40
N ARG A 179 0.82 53.49 11.17
CA ARG A 179 1.80 54.48 10.65
C ARG A 179 1.22 55.89 10.67
N VAL A 180 -0.01 56.07 10.17
CA VAL A 180 -0.69 57.36 10.15
C VAL A 180 -1.00 57.84 11.57
N CYS A 181 -1.55 56.99 12.44
CA CYS A 181 -1.82 57.34 13.84
C CYS A 181 -0.56 57.81 14.58
N ALA A 182 0.55 57.06 14.43
CA ALA A 182 1.82 57.39 15.07
C ALA A 182 2.38 58.76 14.62
N ARG A 183 2.25 59.09 13.33
CA ARG A 183 2.68 60.40 12.80
C ARG A 183 1.90 61.56 13.39
N HIS A 184 0.62 61.37 13.69
CA HIS A 184 -0.26 62.39 14.28
C HIS A 184 -0.28 62.37 15.81
N GLY A 185 0.49 61.47 16.45
CA GLY A 185 0.51 61.33 17.91
C GLY A 185 -0.81 60.82 18.50
N VAL A 186 -1.60 60.09 17.69
CA VAL A 186 -2.87 59.49 18.10
C VAL A 186 -2.64 58.03 18.47
N ASP A 187 -3.25 57.58 19.56
CA ASP A 187 -3.24 56.17 19.95
C ASP A 187 -4.07 55.33 18.97
N TYR A 188 -3.48 54.27 18.43
CA TYR A 188 -4.12 53.45 17.39
C TYR A 188 -5.38 52.73 17.91
N ASP A 189 -5.36 52.23 19.14
CA ASP A 189 -6.48 51.46 19.70
C ASP A 189 -7.66 52.39 20.04
N GLU A 190 -7.36 53.60 20.52
CA GLU A 190 -8.38 54.66 20.70
C GLU A 190 -8.98 55.08 19.36
N TRP A 191 -8.15 55.33 18.34
CA TRP A 191 -8.62 55.67 16.99
C TRP A 191 -9.48 54.56 16.38
N LEU A 192 -9.05 53.30 16.48
CA LEU A 192 -9.77 52.14 15.96
C LEU A 192 -11.12 51.96 16.67
N THR A 193 -11.16 52.21 17.97
CA THR A 193 -12.39 52.20 18.77
C THR A 193 -13.39 53.25 18.28
N GLU A 194 -12.93 54.47 17.99
CA GLU A 194 -13.77 55.54 17.46
C GLU A 194 -14.20 55.30 16.00
N LEU A 195 -13.33 54.70 15.18
CA LEU A 195 -13.65 54.25 13.82
C LEU A 195 -14.82 53.27 13.82
N ARG A 196 -14.80 52.27 14.72
CA ARG A 196 -15.86 51.26 14.84
C ARG A 196 -17.18 51.83 15.36
N LYS A 197 -17.15 52.90 16.17
CA LYS A 197 -18.35 53.59 16.66
C LYS A 197 -19.07 54.42 15.58
N SER A 198 -18.60 54.42 14.33
CA SER A 198 -19.17 55.20 13.23
C SER A 198 -19.21 56.71 13.53
N ASN A 199 -18.16 57.25 14.17
CA ASN A 199 -17.99 58.68 14.37
C ASN A 199 -17.01 59.26 13.32
N PRO A 200 -17.48 59.67 12.12
CA PRO A 200 -16.62 60.04 11.00
C PRO A 200 -15.77 61.30 11.22
N ALA A 201 -16.07 62.10 12.26
CA ALA A 201 -15.33 63.33 12.55
C ALA A 201 -14.10 63.11 13.44
N ALA A 202 -14.02 61.99 14.17
CA ALA A 202 -12.90 61.67 15.06
C ALA A 202 -11.76 60.90 14.36
N THR A 203 -11.99 60.48 13.12
CA THR A 203 -11.15 59.51 12.40
C THR A 203 -10.36 60.09 11.24
N TYR A 204 -10.59 61.36 10.89
CA TYR A 204 -9.92 62.01 9.76
C TYR A 204 -8.53 62.49 10.17
N LEU A 205 -7.53 61.64 9.93
CA LEU A 205 -6.11 62.00 10.01
C LEU A 205 -5.61 62.35 8.61
N GLU A 206 -4.74 63.34 8.50
CA GLU A 206 -4.16 63.71 7.20
C GLU A 206 -3.23 62.60 6.70
N ILE A 207 -3.51 62.11 5.50
CA ILE A 207 -2.63 61.17 4.79
C ILE A 207 -1.53 61.91 4.04
N ASN A 208 -0.45 61.22 3.72
CA ASN A 208 0.55 61.70 2.78
C ASN A 208 0.06 61.44 1.35
N GLU A 209 -0.27 62.50 0.62
CA GLU A 209 -0.76 62.40 -0.77
C GLU A 209 0.27 61.84 -1.76
N ASP A 210 1.55 61.77 -1.39
CA ASP A 210 2.60 61.13 -2.20
C ASP A 210 2.82 59.65 -1.85
N ASP A 211 2.15 59.12 -0.81
CA ASP A 211 2.24 57.72 -0.38
C ASP A 211 1.02 56.94 -0.90
N ALA A 212 1.25 56.13 -1.94
CA ALA A 212 0.21 55.33 -2.58
C ALA A 212 -0.47 54.35 -1.61
N GLU A 213 0.25 53.78 -0.63
CA GLU A 213 -0.32 52.85 0.33
C GLU A 213 -1.26 53.58 1.31
N GLU A 214 -0.91 54.80 1.73
CA GLU A 214 -1.79 55.59 2.59
C GLU A 214 -3.05 56.01 1.85
N ILE A 215 -2.95 56.32 0.55
CA ILE A 215 -4.12 56.63 -0.27
C ILE A 215 -5.04 55.41 -0.42
N GLU A 216 -4.45 54.24 -0.64
CA GLU A 216 -5.19 53.01 -0.94
C GLU A 216 -5.80 52.38 0.31
N PHE A 217 -5.02 52.25 1.39
CA PHE A 217 -5.39 51.42 2.54
C PHE A 217 -5.85 52.21 3.77
N PHE A 218 -5.52 53.51 3.91
CA PHE A 218 -5.93 54.26 5.10
C PHE A 218 -7.43 54.54 5.09
N GLY A 219 -8.09 54.24 6.21
CA GLY A 219 -9.53 54.45 6.37
C GLY A 219 -10.40 53.35 5.78
N MET A 220 -9.80 52.29 5.21
CA MET A 220 -10.53 51.06 4.92
C MET A 220 -11.10 50.44 6.20
N PRO A 221 -12.23 49.72 6.12
CA PRO A 221 -12.80 49.02 7.29
C PRO A 221 -11.81 48.02 7.89
N ILE A 222 -11.64 48.05 9.22
CA ILE A 222 -10.81 47.09 9.95
C ILE A 222 -11.73 46.21 10.82
N PRO A 223 -11.99 44.95 10.42
CA PRO A 223 -12.84 44.05 11.19
C PRO A 223 -12.24 43.77 12.58
N GLU A 224 -13.09 43.34 13.53
CA GLU A 224 -12.67 43.03 14.90
C GLU A 224 -11.69 41.85 14.97
N ARG A 225 -11.93 40.86 14.12
CA ARG A 225 -11.08 39.69 13.95
C ARG A 225 -10.46 39.72 12.57
N SER A 226 -9.21 39.34 12.48
CA SER A 226 -8.51 39.18 11.21
C SER A 226 -9.14 38.04 10.37
N PRO A 227 -8.98 38.06 9.04
CA PRO A 227 -9.31 36.92 8.18
C PRO A 227 -8.73 35.60 8.71
N ALA A 228 -7.43 35.58 9.08
CA ALA A 228 -6.78 34.39 9.60
C ALA A 228 -7.41 33.86 10.92
N GLU A 229 -7.78 34.73 11.85
CA GLU A 229 -8.47 34.32 13.08
C GLU A 229 -9.84 33.71 12.79
N ARG A 230 -10.60 34.30 11.86
CA ARG A 230 -11.91 33.78 11.46
C ARG A 230 -11.78 32.42 10.74
N SER A 231 -10.82 32.29 9.84
CA SER A 231 -10.52 31.03 9.14
C SER A 231 -10.13 29.93 10.13
N ALA A 232 -9.33 30.26 11.14
CA ALA A 232 -8.95 29.31 12.19
C ALA A 232 -10.16 28.84 13.02
N GLU A 233 -11.09 29.74 13.38
CA GLU A 233 -12.32 29.36 14.09
C GLU A 233 -13.21 28.43 13.26
N ILE A 234 -13.37 28.71 11.96
CA ILE A 234 -14.16 27.87 11.05
C ILE A 234 -13.51 26.49 10.91
N LEU A 235 -12.18 26.43 10.81
CA LEU A 235 -11.45 25.18 10.72
C LEU A 235 -11.55 24.36 12.02
N GLU A 236 -11.47 25.01 13.18
CA GLU A 236 -11.69 24.37 14.49
C GLU A 236 -13.12 23.85 14.62
N GLU A 237 -14.10 24.57 14.07
CA GLU A 237 -15.47 24.07 13.99
C GLU A 237 -15.59 22.85 13.08
N ALA A 238 -15.02 22.88 11.88
CA ALA A 238 -15.03 21.75 10.95
C ALA A 238 -14.47 20.47 11.61
N HIS A 239 -13.38 20.59 12.38
CA HIS A 239 -12.82 19.47 13.15
C HIS A 239 -13.80 18.81 14.11
N ARG A 240 -14.76 19.55 14.67
CA ARG A 240 -15.78 19.00 15.59
C ARG A 240 -16.83 18.13 14.88
N TYR A 241 -16.93 18.20 13.56
CA TYR A 241 -17.89 17.47 12.73
C TYR A 241 -17.20 16.48 11.77
N ALA A 242 -15.88 16.29 11.92
CA ALA A 242 -15.08 15.43 11.03
C ALA A 242 -15.15 13.94 11.39
N ASP A 243 -15.93 13.55 12.41
CA ASP A 243 -15.96 12.16 12.91
C ASP A 243 -16.58 11.19 11.89
N ASN A 244 -17.54 11.66 11.07
CA ASN A 244 -18.15 10.84 10.04
C ASN A 244 -18.70 11.66 8.86
N GLU A 245 -18.90 10.98 7.73
CA GLU A 245 -19.37 11.58 6.47
C GLU A 245 -20.69 12.35 6.63
N VAL A 246 -21.62 11.86 7.45
CA VAL A 246 -22.94 12.49 7.63
C VAL A 246 -22.81 13.83 8.36
N GLU A 247 -22.05 13.86 9.46
CA GLU A 247 -21.81 15.09 10.23
C GLU A 247 -21.04 16.14 9.42
N ALA A 248 -20.02 15.72 8.66
CA ALA A 248 -19.26 16.60 7.79
C ALA A 248 -20.15 17.24 6.71
N HIS A 249 -21.02 16.44 6.09
CA HIS A 249 -22.01 16.94 5.13
C HIS A 249 -23.04 17.88 5.78
N ASP A 250 -23.60 17.52 6.94
CA ASP A 250 -24.56 18.38 7.63
C ASP A 250 -23.93 19.73 8.00
N TRP A 251 -22.67 19.74 8.44
CA TRP A 251 -21.92 20.96 8.72
C TRP A 251 -21.69 21.81 7.46
N LEU A 252 -21.28 21.21 6.33
CA LEU A 252 -21.12 21.94 5.05
C LEU A 252 -22.43 22.57 4.59
N ARG A 253 -23.56 21.86 4.76
CA ARG A 253 -24.89 22.39 4.42
C ARG A 253 -25.24 23.61 5.28
N GLU A 254 -24.93 23.57 6.56
CA GLU A 254 -25.17 24.69 7.48
C GLU A 254 -24.26 25.89 7.19
N ASN A 255 -23.08 25.64 6.60
CA ASN A 255 -22.08 26.65 6.23
C ASN A 255 -22.05 26.98 4.72
N GLN A 256 -23.15 26.75 3.99
CA GLN A 256 -23.25 26.97 2.54
C GLN A 256 -22.96 28.41 2.09
N VAL A 257 -23.03 29.40 3.00
CA VAL A 257 -22.69 30.79 2.69
C VAL A 257 -21.18 30.93 2.46
N THR A 258 -20.38 30.20 3.23
CA THR A 258 -18.92 30.21 3.14
C THR A 258 -18.42 29.28 2.03
N PHE A 259 -18.95 28.05 1.99
CA PHE A 259 -18.45 27.01 1.08
C PHE A 259 -19.19 26.93 -0.26
N GLY A 260 -20.25 27.71 -0.43
CA GLY A 260 -21.14 27.59 -1.59
C GLY A 260 -22.10 26.41 -1.48
N GLN A 261 -23.14 26.44 -2.30
CA GLN A 261 -24.22 25.45 -2.26
C GLN A 261 -23.77 24.07 -2.80
N ASP A 262 -22.75 24.06 -3.66
CA ASP A 262 -22.31 22.85 -4.37
C ASP A 262 -21.22 22.08 -3.61
N ALA A 263 -20.50 22.69 -2.67
CA ALA A 263 -19.47 22.02 -1.87
C ALA A 263 -19.99 20.77 -1.13
N TYR A 264 -21.25 20.81 -0.71
CA TYR A 264 -21.91 19.67 -0.07
C TYR A 264 -21.96 18.42 -0.97
N TRP A 265 -22.08 18.55 -2.30
CA TRP A 265 -22.20 17.41 -3.22
C TRP A 265 -20.95 17.15 -4.06
N ASP A 266 -20.14 18.18 -4.31
CA ASP A 266 -18.99 18.11 -5.20
C ASP A 266 -17.72 17.59 -4.51
N TRP A 267 -17.61 17.74 -3.19
CA TRP A 267 -16.42 17.34 -2.45
C TRP A 267 -16.40 15.83 -2.19
N SER A 268 -15.46 15.14 -2.84
CA SER A 268 -15.19 13.72 -2.57
C SER A 268 -14.36 13.60 -1.29
N MET A 269 -15.03 13.44 -0.14
CA MET A 269 -14.38 13.26 1.18
C MET A 269 -13.87 11.84 1.41
N LYS A 270 -13.50 11.12 0.34
CA LYS A 270 -13.12 9.71 0.41
C LYS A 270 -11.67 9.51 0.06
N ASP A 271 -11.00 8.65 0.79
CA ASP A 271 -9.63 8.22 0.54
C ASP A 271 -9.56 6.69 0.47
N TYR A 272 -8.46 6.14 -0.06
CA TYR A 272 -8.26 4.70 -0.12
C TYR A 272 -8.18 4.09 1.28
N ASN A 273 -9.02 3.08 1.51
CA ASN A 273 -9.00 2.36 2.78
C ASN A 273 -7.71 1.54 2.92
N VAL A 274 -7.33 1.25 4.16
CA VAL A 274 -6.08 0.55 4.47
C VAL A 274 -6.02 -0.85 3.84
N HIS A 275 -7.16 -1.52 3.68
CA HIS A 275 -7.20 -2.86 3.09
C HIS A 275 -6.81 -2.85 1.62
N PHE A 276 -7.25 -1.84 0.86
CA PHE A 276 -6.86 -1.68 -0.54
C PHE A 276 -5.40 -1.26 -0.70
N LEU A 277 -4.91 -0.35 0.15
CA LEU A 277 -3.50 0.04 0.18
C LEU A 277 -2.61 -1.19 0.44
N PHE A 278 -2.96 -1.99 1.45
CA PHE A 278 -2.27 -3.26 1.76
C PHE A 278 -2.36 -4.24 0.60
N ALA A 279 -3.48 -4.34 -0.11
CA ALA A 279 -3.58 -5.19 -1.29
C ALA A 279 -2.62 -4.78 -2.40
N CYS A 280 -2.48 -3.47 -2.63
CA CYS A 280 -1.56 -2.96 -3.64
C CYS A 280 -0.10 -3.25 -3.27
N TRP A 281 0.31 -2.99 -2.02
CA TRP A 281 1.66 -3.31 -1.55
C TRP A 281 1.92 -4.82 -1.49
N ALA A 282 0.92 -5.62 -1.13
CA ALA A 282 0.97 -7.08 -1.15
C ALA A 282 1.24 -7.62 -2.56
N ILE A 283 0.54 -7.08 -3.57
CA ILE A 283 0.76 -7.44 -4.98
C ILE A 283 2.17 -7.03 -5.41
N GLU A 284 2.60 -5.80 -5.12
CA GLU A 284 3.94 -5.32 -5.47
C GLU A 284 5.02 -6.21 -4.87
N LEU A 285 4.95 -6.49 -3.56
CA LEU A 285 5.90 -7.38 -2.87
C LEU A 285 5.87 -8.79 -3.47
N THR A 286 4.69 -9.31 -3.81
CA THR A 286 4.56 -10.63 -4.44
C THR A 286 5.25 -10.67 -5.80
N VAL A 287 5.05 -9.64 -6.63
CA VAL A 287 5.69 -9.55 -7.95
C VAL A 287 7.20 -9.44 -7.82
N ARG A 288 7.69 -8.61 -6.89
CA ARG A 288 9.12 -8.48 -6.62
C ARG A 288 9.75 -9.80 -6.19
N LEU A 289 9.17 -10.46 -5.19
CA LEU A 289 9.62 -11.79 -4.75
C LEU A 289 9.53 -12.84 -5.88
N TRP A 290 8.51 -12.75 -6.73
CA TRP A 290 8.36 -13.64 -7.89
C TRP A 290 9.46 -13.43 -8.92
N ARG A 291 9.84 -12.18 -9.23
CA ARG A 291 10.95 -11.87 -10.15
C ARG A 291 12.29 -12.30 -9.58
N GLU A 292 12.51 -12.07 -8.30
CA GLU A 292 13.70 -12.59 -7.59
C GLU A 292 13.76 -14.11 -7.67
N TYR A 293 12.62 -14.79 -7.52
CA TYR A 293 12.51 -16.23 -7.73
C TYR A 293 12.83 -16.62 -9.19
N GLU A 294 12.22 -15.99 -10.19
CA GLU A 294 12.46 -16.30 -11.61
C GLU A 294 13.92 -16.12 -12.04
N ALA A 295 14.64 -15.19 -11.41
CA ALA A 295 16.05 -14.95 -11.66
C ALA A 295 16.99 -15.97 -10.98
N SER A 296 16.48 -16.83 -10.10
CA SER A 296 17.28 -17.84 -9.40
C SER A 296 17.61 -19.04 -10.31
N PRO A 297 18.80 -19.67 -10.19
CA PRO A 297 19.13 -20.92 -10.90
C PRO A 297 18.13 -22.04 -10.64
N GLU A 298 17.48 -22.01 -9.48
CA GLU A 298 16.41 -22.90 -9.11
C GLU A 298 15.23 -22.75 -10.07
N ALA A 299 14.75 -21.54 -10.38
CA ALA A 299 13.65 -21.36 -11.33
C ALA A 299 13.89 -22.00 -12.71
N GLU A 300 15.13 -22.06 -13.18
CA GLU A 300 15.49 -22.69 -14.46
C GLU A 300 15.36 -24.22 -14.42
N ALA A 301 15.56 -24.85 -13.26
CA ALA A 301 15.30 -26.28 -13.04
C ALA A 301 13.79 -26.60 -12.88
N HIS A 302 12.93 -25.60 -12.68
CA HIS A 302 11.56 -25.75 -12.16
C HIS A 302 10.44 -25.52 -13.20
N ARG A 303 10.74 -25.44 -14.51
CA ARG A 303 9.71 -25.42 -15.58
C ARG A 303 9.03 -26.79 -15.82
N ASN A 304 8.89 -27.61 -14.78
CA ASN A 304 8.13 -28.85 -14.82
C ASN A 304 6.85 -28.68 -13.97
N PRO A 305 5.64 -28.71 -14.57
CA PRO A 305 4.38 -28.28 -13.94
C PRO A 305 3.80 -29.26 -12.91
N GLY A 306 4.62 -29.77 -11.99
CA GLY A 306 4.24 -30.80 -11.01
C GLY A 306 4.64 -30.52 -9.55
N ASP A 307 5.52 -29.56 -9.27
CA ASP A 307 6.12 -29.39 -7.94
C ASP A 307 5.82 -27.99 -7.35
N GLY A 308 5.20 -27.92 -6.17
CA GLY A 308 4.91 -26.66 -5.43
C GLY A 308 5.94 -26.36 -4.32
N TYR A 309 6.15 -25.10 -3.92
CA TYR A 309 7.12 -24.69 -2.88
C TYR A 309 6.83 -23.36 -2.14
N VAL A 310 7.58 -23.09 -1.05
CA VAL A 310 7.59 -21.87 -0.22
C VAL A 310 8.99 -21.26 -0.06
N LEU A 311 9.18 -19.98 -0.39
CA LEU A 311 10.37 -19.17 -0.08
C LEU A 311 10.45 -18.97 1.42
N VAL A 312 11.66 -18.75 1.96
CA VAL A 312 11.91 -18.19 3.30
C VAL A 312 13.03 -17.14 3.24
N GLU A 313 13.02 -16.17 4.16
CA GLU A 313 13.90 -14.98 4.19
C GLU A 313 15.40 -15.33 4.05
N GLY A 314 16.12 -14.58 3.20
CA GLY A 314 17.56 -14.76 2.99
C GLY A 314 17.95 -15.68 1.82
N GLY A 315 17.00 -16.13 0.99
CA GLY A 315 17.30 -16.79 -0.29
C GLY A 315 17.88 -18.20 -0.17
N LEU A 316 17.70 -18.88 0.97
CA LEU A 316 18.07 -20.30 1.10
C LEU A 316 16.87 -21.20 0.73
N VAL A 317 17.09 -22.00 -0.31
CA VAL A 317 16.17 -23.00 -0.84
C VAL A 317 16.07 -24.17 0.13
N GLN A 318 14.89 -24.46 0.68
CA GLN A 318 14.66 -25.71 1.37
C GLN A 318 13.62 -26.55 0.62
N ASN A 319 14.12 -27.56 -0.08
CA ASN A 319 13.36 -28.74 -0.46
C ASN A 319 12.96 -29.48 0.82
N ASN A 320 11.71 -29.38 1.23
CA ASN A 320 11.11 -30.51 1.90
C ASN A 320 9.63 -30.42 1.57
N PRO A 321 8.97 -31.49 1.07
CA PRO A 321 7.52 -31.55 1.28
C PRO A 321 7.33 -31.23 2.75
N ALA A 322 6.43 -30.29 3.08
CA ALA A 322 5.89 -30.30 4.42
C ALA A 322 5.62 -31.77 4.70
N LEU A 323 6.31 -32.33 5.72
CA LEU A 323 6.12 -33.72 6.13
C LEU A 323 4.63 -34.01 5.92
N PRO A 324 4.26 -35.00 5.06
CA PRO A 324 2.88 -35.16 4.60
C PRO A 324 1.96 -34.86 5.76
N VAL A 325 1.00 -33.92 5.63
CA VAL A 325 0.27 -33.44 6.81
C VAL A 325 -0.28 -34.67 7.54
N PHE A 326 0.37 -34.95 8.65
CA PHE A 326 0.12 -36.10 9.47
C PHE A 326 -0.89 -35.59 10.48
N ASP A 327 -2.12 -36.08 10.38
CA ASP A 327 -3.10 -35.85 11.42
C ASP A 327 -2.57 -36.50 12.70
N LEU A 328 -2.09 -35.67 13.62
CA LEU A 328 -1.56 -36.12 14.92
C LEU A 328 -2.63 -36.11 15.99
N ASP A 329 -3.80 -35.51 15.73
CA ASP A 329 -4.88 -35.39 16.71
C ASP A 329 -5.45 -36.77 17.03
N VAL A 330 -5.32 -37.72 16.10
CA VAL A 330 -5.61 -39.15 16.30
C VAL A 330 -4.84 -39.78 17.49
N LEU A 331 -3.69 -39.21 17.88
CA LEU A 331 -2.91 -39.68 19.03
C LEU A 331 -3.41 -39.14 20.37
N ASP A 332 -4.20 -38.06 20.36
CA ASP A 332 -4.64 -37.31 21.54
C ASP A 332 -6.10 -37.63 21.93
N THR A 333 -6.63 -38.78 21.51
CA THR A 333 -8.00 -39.22 21.85
C THR A 333 -8.16 -39.60 23.33
N ASP A 334 -9.22 -39.07 23.97
CA ASP A 334 -9.58 -39.40 25.37
C ASP A 334 -10.20 -40.81 25.53
N ALA A 335 -10.65 -41.42 24.43
CA ALA A 335 -11.34 -42.72 24.42
C ALA A 335 -10.85 -43.61 23.27
N PRO A 336 -9.61 -44.13 23.31
CA PRO A 336 -9.04 -44.92 22.23
C PRO A 336 -9.76 -46.27 22.07
N ASP A 337 -10.25 -46.52 20.86
CA ASP A 337 -10.87 -47.77 20.43
C ASP A 337 -10.10 -48.45 19.29
N GLU A 338 -10.64 -49.56 18.78
CA GLU A 338 -10.03 -50.35 17.72
C GLU A 338 -10.00 -49.59 16.38
N GLU A 339 -10.99 -48.75 16.10
CA GLU A 339 -11.08 -47.91 14.91
C GLU A 339 -10.00 -46.81 14.93
N THR A 340 -9.87 -46.10 16.06
CA THR A 340 -8.82 -45.10 16.25
C THR A 340 -7.44 -45.73 16.14
N ALA A 341 -7.24 -46.94 16.68
CA ALA A 341 -5.98 -47.65 16.56
C ALA A 341 -5.64 -48.04 15.11
N HIS A 342 -6.63 -48.27 14.26
CA HIS A 342 -6.42 -48.50 12.82
C HIS A 342 -5.96 -47.21 12.11
N GLU A 343 -6.55 -46.06 12.46
CA GLU A 343 -6.11 -44.76 11.94
C GLU A 343 -4.68 -44.40 12.38
N VAL A 344 -4.32 -44.73 13.63
CA VAL A 344 -2.94 -44.58 14.13
C VAL A 344 -1.95 -45.50 13.40
N LEU A 345 -2.39 -46.70 12.99
CA LEU A 345 -1.57 -47.58 12.16
C LEU A 345 -1.33 -46.99 10.76
N ASP A 346 -2.37 -46.45 10.12
CA ASP A 346 -2.24 -45.75 8.83
C ASP A 346 -1.29 -44.52 8.94
N LEU A 347 -1.42 -43.73 10.01
CA LEU A 347 -0.48 -42.65 10.33
C LEU A 347 0.96 -43.17 10.45
N TYR A 348 1.17 -44.27 11.19
CA TYR A 348 2.48 -44.89 11.34
C TYR A 348 3.06 -45.32 9.98
N GLU A 349 2.26 -45.97 9.13
CA GLU A 349 2.68 -46.42 7.80
C GLU A 349 3.10 -45.26 6.90
N ARG A 350 2.31 -44.17 6.89
CA ARG A 350 2.62 -42.96 6.12
C ARG A 350 3.90 -42.27 6.60
N ILE A 351 4.12 -42.16 7.92
CA ILE A 351 5.37 -41.59 8.47
C ILE A 351 6.57 -42.49 8.13
N ASN A 352 6.42 -43.81 8.29
CA ASN A 352 7.52 -44.76 8.09
C ASN A 352 7.91 -44.92 6.60
N ALA A 353 6.97 -44.74 5.67
CA ALA A 353 7.23 -44.75 4.24
C ALA A 353 8.00 -43.50 3.75
N HIS A 354 7.95 -42.40 4.50
CA HIS A 354 8.59 -41.14 4.10
C HIS A 354 10.01 -41.00 4.70
N PRO A 355 11.08 -40.95 3.87
CA PRO A 355 12.47 -41.00 4.36
C PRO A 355 12.83 -39.93 5.40
N THR A 356 12.43 -38.67 5.16
CA THR A 356 12.68 -37.55 6.08
C THR A 356 11.81 -37.62 7.34
N ALA A 357 10.49 -37.81 7.21
CA ALA A 357 9.56 -37.98 8.33
C ALA A 357 9.97 -39.10 9.28
N ARG A 358 10.42 -40.22 8.74
CA ARG A 358 10.90 -41.36 9.51
C ARG A 358 12.06 -41.01 10.44
N ILE A 359 12.94 -40.11 10.02
CA ILE A 359 14.08 -39.64 10.82
C ILE A 359 13.63 -38.55 11.80
N GLU A 360 12.95 -37.51 11.32
CA GLU A 360 12.60 -36.32 12.11
C GLU A 360 11.48 -36.59 13.13
N ARG A 361 10.57 -37.53 12.86
CA ARG A 361 9.42 -37.91 13.70
C ARG A 361 9.58 -39.29 14.34
N ALA A 362 10.82 -39.76 14.55
CA ALA A 362 11.08 -41.08 15.14
C ALA A 362 10.37 -41.30 16.50
N ASN A 363 10.22 -40.25 17.30
CA ASN A 363 9.49 -40.31 18.57
C ASN A 363 7.98 -40.55 18.38
N ILE A 364 7.38 -40.01 17.32
CA ILE A 364 5.97 -40.20 16.97
C ILE A 364 5.73 -41.64 16.53
N LEU A 365 6.63 -42.24 15.73
CA LEU A 365 6.56 -43.66 15.35
C LEU A 365 6.53 -44.58 16.58
N VAL A 366 7.38 -44.30 17.58
CA VAL A 366 7.39 -45.08 18.84
C VAL A 366 6.10 -44.91 19.63
N GLY A 367 5.53 -43.69 19.65
CA GLY A 367 4.24 -43.40 20.28
C GLY A 367 3.09 -44.15 19.60
N ALA A 368 2.97 -44.01 18.28
CA ALA A 368 1.98 -44.67 17.46
C ALA A 368 2.06 -46.21 17.58
N ALA A 369 3.27 -46.79 17.51
CA ALA A 369 3.44 -48.24 17.67
C ALA A 369 2.95 -48.75 19.04
N LYS A 370 3.21 -48.01 20.12
CA LYS A 370 2.71 -48.36 21.46
C LYS A 370 1.20 -48.19 21.59
N PHE A 371 0.61 -47.25 20.85
CA PHE A 371 -0.82 -47.02 20.81
C PHE A 371 -1.53 -48.19 20.12
N VAL A 372 -1.11 -48.54 18.90
CA VAL A 372 -1.64 -49.69 18.13
C VAL A 372 -1.46 -51.00 18.90
N ALA A 373 -0.31 -51.20 19.56
CA ALA A 373 -0.05 -52.40 20.37
C ALA A 373 -1.03 -52.56 21.55
N ARG A 374 -1.57 -51.46 22.09
CA ARG A 374 -2.52 -51.47 23.21
C ARG A 374 -3.96 -51.58 22.75
N HIS A 375 -4.34 -50.80 21.74
CA HIS A 375 -5.74 -50.55 21.39
C HIS A 375 -6.18 -51.22 20.08
N GLY A 376 -5.25 -51.63 19.22
CA GLY A 376 -5.57 -52.19 17.90
C GLY A 376 -6.09 -53.62 17.91
N SER A 377 -6.63 -54.03 16.76
CA SER A 377 -7.07 -55.40 16.50
C SER A 377 -5.89 -56.38 16.56
N ALA A 378 -6.17 -57.68 16.53
CA ALA A 378 -5.10 -58.67 16.39
C ALA A 378 -4.30 -58.49 15.08
N ALA A 379 -4.96 -57.98 14.02
CA ALA A 379 -4.32 -57.71 12.73
C ALA A 379 -3.43 -56.47 12.80
N ASP A 380 -3.89 -55.37 13.39
CA ASP A 380 -3.11 -54.13 13.50
C ASP A 380 -1.87 -54.32 14.37
N LYS A 381 -2.02 -55.08 15.47
CA LYS A 381 -0.90 -55.47 16.35
C LYS A 381 0.17 -56.26 15.60
N ALA A 382 -0.24 -57.16 14.71
CA ALA A 382 0.70 -57.94 13.89
C ALA A 382 1.37 -57.08 12.81
N ALA A 383 0.62 -56.15 12.19
CA ALA A 383 1.12 -55.23 11.18
C ALA A 383 2.18 -54.29 11.76
N VAL A 384 1.88 -53.60 12.87
CA VAL A 384 2.83 -52.65 13.48
C VAL A 384 4.08 -53.34 14.02
N ALA A 385 3.96 -54.57 14.55
CA ALA A 385 5.12 -55.35 15.00
C ALA A 385 6.05 -55.74 13.84
N THR A 386 5.47 -56.06 12.68
CA THR A 386 6.23 -56.36 11.46
C THR A 386 6.98 -55.11 10.99
N LEU A 387 6.32 -53.96 10.95
CA LEU A 387 6.92 -52.70 10.52
C LEU A 387 8.01 -52.21 11.47
N GLU A 388 7.83 -52.32 12.80
CA GLU A 388 8.86 -51.97 13.79
C GLU A 388 10.09 -52.89 13.66
N THR A 389 9.88 -54.18 13.42
CA THR A 389 10.99 -55.12 13.19
C THR A 389 11.78 -54.75 11.93
N ALA A 390 11.10 -54.38 10.84
CA ALA A 390 11.76 -53.92 9.62
C ALA A 390 12.51 -52.60 9.84
N ARG A 391 11.88 -51.63 10.51
CA ARG A 391 12.47 -50.32 10.82
C ARG A 391 13.75 -50.42 11.65
N LEU A 392 13.78 -51.33 12.63
CA LEU A 392 14.95 -51.55 13.49
C LEU A 392 16.08 -52.34 12.80
N ALA A 393 15.76 -53.10 11.75
CA ALA A 393 16.75 -53.85 10.97
C ALA A 393 17.52 -52.96 9.97
N GLU A 394 16.98 -51.81 9.57
CA GLU A 394 17.65 -50.83 8.72
C GLU A 394 18.71 -50.03 9.51
N LYS A 395 19.99 -50.40 9.38
CA LYS A 395 21.10 -49.58 9.91
C LYS A 395 21.23 -48.27 9.11
N PRO A 396 21.49 -47.11 9.76
CA PRO A 396 21.73 -45.87 9.04
C PRO A 396 23.01 -45.98 8.20
N ALA A 397 22.91 -45.69 6.90
CA ALA A 397 24.07 -45.57 6.03
C ALA A 397 24.95 -44.40 6.51
N ALA A 398 26.26 -44.62 6.63
CA ALA A 398 27.19 -43.56 7.01
C ALA A 398 27.10 -42.39 6.01
N PRO A 399 27.13 -41.13 6.47
CA PRO A 399 27.04 -39.97 5.59
C PRO A 399 28.21 -39.98 4.60
N ARG A 400 27.91 -39.80 3.30
CA ARG A 400 28.95 -39.64 2.27
C ARG A 400 29.72 -38.34 2.54
N PRO A 401 31.05 -38.34 2.44
CA PRO A 401 31.81 -37.09 2.53
C PRO A 401 31.41 -36.18 1.37
N ILE A 402 31.18 -34.90 1.72
CA ILE A 402 30.88 -33.82 0.79
C ILE A 402 32.18 -33.54 0.01
N GLU A 403 32.16 -33.75 -1.31
CA GLU A 403 33.22 -33.29 -2.23
C GLU A 403 32.87 -31.93 -2.82
#